data_AF-A0A7Y5FTF9-F1
#
_entry.id   AF-A0A7Y5FTF9-F1
#
_cell.length_a   1.000
_cell.length_b   1.000
_cell.length_c   1.000
_cell.angle_alpha   90.00
_cell.angle_beta   90.00
_cell.angle_gamma   90.00
#
_symmetry.space_group_name_H-M   'P 1'
#
loop_
_entity.id
_entity.type
_entity.pdbx_description
1 polymer ?
#
loop_
_entity_poly.entity_id
_entity_poly.type
_entity_poly.pdbx_seq_one_letter_code
_entity_poly.pdbx_strand_id
1 'polypeptide(L)'
;MYINDVIWLDEVVDKIESKHHVGKEEVEEVFDNQPKYRKGKKGKYKGEDLYYAYGRTDSGRFLFVVFIYKLNKNALIISARDMDHDERKRYARK
;
A
#
# COMPACT_ATOMS: atom_id res chain seq x y z
N MET A 1 -1.21 -11.09 7.57
CA MET A 1 -1.69 -11.05 6.17
C MET A 1 -0.47 -11.30 5.30
N TYR A 2 -0.61 -12.12 4.25
CA TYR A 2 0.49 -12.49 3.37
C TYR A 2 0.12 -12.08 1.94
N ILE A 3 1.03 -11.41 1.23
CA ILE A 3 0.84 -11.01 -0.16
C ILE A 3 1.68 -11.95 -1.02
N ASN A 4 1.06 -12.60 -2.00
CA ASN A 4 1.78 -13.47 -2.94
C ASN A 4 2.43 -12.66 -4.07
N ASP A 5 1.73 -11.64 -4.56
CA ASP A 5 2.13 -10.87 -5.73
C ASP A 5 1.44 -9.49 -5.72
N VAL A 6 2.09 -8.50 -6.32
CA VAL A 6 1.62 -7.11 -6.43
C VAL A 6 1.18 -6.86 -7.87
N ILE A 7 -0.11 -6.56 -8.05
CA ILE A 7 -0.69 -6.27 -9.35
C ILE A 7 -0.74 -4.75 -9.53
N TRP A 8 -0.17 -4.31 -10.65
CA TRP A 8 -0.14 -2.92 -11.07
C TRP A 8 -1.06 -2.67 -12.27
N LEU A 9 -1.69 -1.51 -12.29
CA LEU A 9 -2.34 -0.94 -13.47
C LEU A 9 -1.49 0.25 -13.92
N ASP A 10 -1.15 0.34 -15.20
CA ASP A 10 -0.25 1.40 -15.71
C ASP A 10 -0.78 2.80 -15.38
N GLU A 11 -2.09 3.03 -15.52
CA GLU A 11 -2.73 4.29 -15.14
C GLU A 11 -2.56 4.64 -13.64
N VAL A 12 -2.49 3.63 -12.78
CA VAL A 12 -2.27 3.83 -11.34
C VAL A 12 -0.82 4.15 -11.06
N VAL A 13 0.11 3.49 -11.75
CA VAL A 13 1.55 3.73 -11.65
C VAL A 13 1.86 5.16 -12.05
N ASP A 14 1.46 5.56 -13.26
CA ASP A 14 1.71 6.89 -13.79
C ASP A 14 1.12 7.97 -12.89
N LYS A 15 -0.07 7.72 -12.33
CA LYS A 15 -0.72 8.61 -11.38
C LYS A 15 0.05 8.72 -10.07
N ILE A 16 0.52 7.62 -9.50
CA ILE A 16 1.23 7.62 -8.21
C ILE A 16 2.59 8.30 -8.38
N GLU A 17 3.32 7.97 -9.45
CA GLU A 17 4.62 8.57 -9.74
C GLU A 17 4.47 10.09 -9.95
N SER A 18 3.55 10.51 -10.83
CA SER A 18 3.36 11.93 -11.13
C SER A 18 2.80 12.76 -9.97
N LYS A 19 1.88 12.21 -9.16
CA LYS A 19 1.22 12.97 -8.09
C LYS A 19 1.90 12.85 -6.73
N HIS A 20 2.56 11.73 -6.48
CA HIS A 20 3.09 11.39 -5.16
C HIS A 20 4.59 11.11 -5.16
N HIS A 21 5.24 11.05 -6.33
CA HIS A 21 6.68 10.74 -6.44
C HIS A 21 7.02 9.46 -5.68
N VAL A 22 6.18 8.44 -5.88
CA VAL A 22 6.36 7.10 -5.31
C VAL A 22 6.55 6.12 -6.46
N GLY A 23 7.66 5.39 -6.44
CA GLY A 23 7.98 4.35 -7.41
C GLY A 23 7.23 3.04 -7.14
N LYS A 24 7.24 2.13 -8.11
CA LYS A 24 6.69 0.76 -7.92
C LYS A 24 7.50 0.00 -6.89
N GLU A 25 8.82 0.10 -7.00
CA GLU A 25 9.80 -0.58 -6.17
C GLU A 25 9.61 -0.21 -4.71
N GLU A 26 9.39 1.07 -4.41
CA GLU A 26 9.16 1.55 -3.04
C GLU A 26 7.88 0.95 -2.42
N VAL A 27 6.86 0.70 -3.24
CA VAL A 27 5.62 0.05 -2.78
C VAL A 27 5.85 -1.43 -2.54
N GLU A 28 6.64 -2.10 -3.37
CA GLU A 28 7.03 -3.50 -3.18
C GLU A 28 7.88 -3.67 -1.91
N GLU A 29 8.87 -2.81 -1.69
CA GLU A 29 9.67 -2.75 -0.46
C GLU A 29 8.80 -2.63 0.80
N VAL A 30 7.71 -1.85 0.74
CA VAL A 30 6.77 -1.73 1.86
C VAL A 30 6.11 -3.07 2.20
N PHE A 31 5.77 -3.89 1.21
CA PHE A 31 5.17 -5.21 1.43
C PHE A 31 6.20 -6.23 1.92
N ASP A 32 7.44 -6.16 1.43
CA ASP A 32 8.52 -7.10 1.77
C ASP A 32 9.14 -6.85 3.14
N ASN A 33 9.14 -5.60 3.61
CA ASN A 33 9.68 -5.24 4.92
C ASN A 33 8.75 -5.65 6.07
N GLN A 34 8.16 -4.68 6.78
CA GLN A 34 7.27 -4.94 7.91
C GLN A 34 6.03 -4.03 7.81
N PRO A 35 5.14 -4.31 6.84
CA PRO A 35 3.91 -3.57 6.69
C PRO A 35 2.96 -3.84 7.84
N LYS A 36 2.36 -2.76 8.37
CA LYS A 36 1.19 -2.83 9.24
C LYS A 36 -0.06 -2.74 8.37
N TYR A 37 -0.80 -3.84 8.28
CA TYR A 37 -2.04 -3.89 7.53
C TYR A 37 -3.23 -3.39 8.35
N ARG A 38 -4.12 -2.63 7.72
CA ARG A 38 -5.43 -2.26 8.28
C ARG A 38 -6.52 -2.49 7.26
N LYS A 39 -7.68 -2.94 7.73
CA LYS A 39 -8.87 -3.02 6.88
C LYS A 39 -9.38 -1.60 6.65
N GLY A 40 -9.54 -1.25 5.39
CA GLY A 40 -10.07 0.03 4.93
C GLY A 40 -11.59 0.00 4.76
N LYS A 41 -12.08 0.78 3.80
CA LYS A 41 -13.51 0.82 3.48
C LYS A 41 -13.95 -0.50 2.84
N LYS A 42 -15.15 -0.94 3.20
CA LYS A 42 -15.80 -2.10 2.57
C LYS A 42 -16.02 -1.79 1.09
N GLY A 43 -15.63 -2.73 0.22
CA GLY A 43 -15.86 -2.62 -1.21
C GLY A 43 -17.36 -2.72 -1.53
N LYS A 44 -17.76 -2.24 -2.72
CA LYS A 44 -19.13 -2.46 -3.22
C LYS A 44 -19.38 -3.94 -3.53
N TYR A 45 -18.35 -4.69 -3.89
CA TYR A 45 -18.43 -6.11 -4.26
C TYR A 45 -17.68 -7.00 -3.27
N LYS A 46 -18.15 -8.25 -3.13
CA LYS A 46 -17.54 -9.24 -2.24
C LYS A 46 -16.16 -9.61 -2.78
N GLY A 47 -15.12 -9.40 -1.97
CA GLY A 47 -13.72 -9.64 -2.37
C GLY A 47 -12.99 -8.40 -2.90
N GLU A 48 -13.63 -7.22 -2.86
CA GLU A 48 -13.03 -5.93 -3.23
C GLU A 48 -12.88 -4.98 -2.04
N ASP A 49 -12.76 -5.53 -0.83
CA ASP A 49 -12.48 -4.71 0.35
C ASP A 49 -11.14 -4.00 0.17
N LEU A 50 -11.12 -2.70 0.48
CA LEU A 50 -9.89 -1.93 0.49
C LEU A 50 -9.11 -2.27 1.75
N TYR A 51 -7.81 -2.42 1.57
CA TYR A 51 -6.82 -2.60 2.61
C TYR A 51 -5.79 -1.50 2.51
N TYR A 52 -5.22 -1.18 3.67
CA TYR A 52 -4.18 -0.20 3.81
C TYR A 52 -2.92 -0.90 4.32
N ALA A 53 -1.79 -0.68 3.66
CA ALA A 53 -0.48 -1.03 4.19
C ALA A 53 0.22 0.25 4.64
N TYR A 54 0.74 0.22 5.84
CA TYR A 54 1.64 1.25 6.36
C TYR A 54 3.00 0.60 6.49
N GLY A 55 4.02 1.12 5.81
CA GLY A 55 5.36 0.55 5.93
C GLY A 55 6.46 1.56 5.66
N ARG A 56 7.68 1.05 5.74
CA ARG A 56 8.90 1.80 5.48
C ARG A 56 9.61 1.18 4.27
N THR A 57 10.06 2.02 3.36
CA THR A 57 10.95 1.65 2.25
C THR A 57 12.36 1.39 2.76
N ASP A 58 13.22 0.83 1.93
CA ASP A 58 14.63 0.58 2.23
C ASP A 58 15.41 1.90 2.37
N SER A 59 15.03 2.90 1.57
CA SER A 59 15.51 4.28 1.68
C SER A 59 15.03 4.99 2.95
N GLY A 60 14.10 4.38 3.69
CA GLY A 60 13.62 4.86 4.97
C GLY A 60 12.40 5.79 4.90
N ARG A 61 11.80 6.00 3.72
CA ARG A 61 10.53 6.72 3.56
C ARG A 61 9.38 5.92 4.16
N PHE A 62 8.37 6.62 4.65
CA PHE A 62 7.17 6.01 5.23
C PHE A 62 6.02 6.15 4.26
N LEU A 63 5.52 5.03 3.75
CA LEU A 63 4.47 5.03 2.74
C LEU A 63 3.16 4.45 3.27
N PHE A 64 2.08 5.10 2.87
CA PHE A 64 0.71 4.62 2.97
C PHE A 64 0.27 4.09 1.61
N VAL A 65 -0.03 2.80 1.54
CA VAL A 65 -0.44 2.10 0.32
C VAL A 65 -1.88 1.64 0.47
N VAL A 66 -2.71 1.94 -0.52
CA VAL A 66 -4.10 1.50 -0.63
C VAL A 66 -4.17 0.42 -1.71
N PHE A 67 -4.71 -0.73 -1.34
CA PHE A 67 -4.80 -1.87 -2.25
C PHE A 67 -6.07 -2.70 -2.01
N ILE A 68 -6.47 -3.47 -3.01
CA ILE A 68 -7.50 -4.50 -2.86
C ILE A 68 -6.80 -5.84 -2.61
N TYR A 69 -7.23 -6.54 -1.57
CA TYR A 69 -6.74 -7.89 -1.30
C TYR A 69 -7.62 -8.93 -1.97
N LYS A 70 -7.10 -9.55 -3.03
CA LYS A 70 -7.81 -10.56 -3.82
C LYS A 70 -7.78 -11.92 -3.11
N LEU A 71 -8.70 -12.82 -3.49
CA LEU A 71 -8.82 -14.16 -2.91
C LEU A 71 -7.56 -15.02 -3.10
N ASN A 72 -6.80 -14.79 -4.17
CA ASN A 72 -5.51 -15.45 -4.44
C ASN A 72 -4.34 -14.85 -3.65
N LYS A 73 -4.63 -13.96 -2.68
CA LYS A 73 -3.66 -13.22 -1.86
C LYS A 73 -2.81 -12.21 -2.62
N ASN A 74 -3.24 -11.78 -3.81
CA ASN A 74 -2.56 -10.71 -4.54
C ASN A 74 -3.06 -9.34 -4.05
N ALA A 75 -2.16 -8.36 -4.06
CA ALA A 75 -2.46 -6.97 -3.76
C ALA A 75 -2.62 -6.20 -5.07
N LEU A 76 -3.84 -5.75 -5.40
CA LEU A 76 -4.05 -4.81 -6.50
C LEU A 76 -3.88 -3.39 -6.00
N ILE A 77 -2.83 -2.69 -6.43
CA ILE A 77 -2.53 -1.34 -5.97
C ILE A 77 -3.54 -0.34 -6.55
N ILE A 78 -4.08 0.50 -5.68
CA ILE A 78 -5.04 1.56 -6.04
C ILE A 78 -4.40 2.95 -5.89
N SER A 79 -3.54 3.11 -4.89
CA SER A 79 -2.82 4.37 -4.62
C SER A 79 -1.66 4.12 -3.66
N ALA A 80 -0.61 4.91 -3.74
CA ALA A 80 0.42 5.02 -2.71
C ALA A 80 0.82 6.49 -2.54
N ARG A 81 1.22 6.87 -1.33
CA ARG A 81 1.73 8.20 -0.99
C ARG A 81 2.59 8.16 0.26
N ASP A 82 3.34 9.22 0.50
CA ASP A 82 3.96 9.44 1.80
C ASP A 82 2.89 9.49 2.92
N MET A 83 3.22 8.87 4.05
CA MET A 83 2.45 9.00 5.29
C MET A 83 2.53 10.44 5.80
N ASP A 84 1.41 10.94 6.34
CA ASP A 84 1.40 12.18 7.11
C ASP A 84 2.06 12.00 8.49
N HIS A 85 2.27 13.11 9.20
CA HIS A 85 2.94 13.10 10.49
C HIS A 85 2.24 12.23 11.55
N ASP A 86 0.90 12.23 11.56
CA ASP A 86 0.11 11.46 12.52
C ASP A 86 0.08 9.96 12.18
N GLU A 87 0.02 9.63 10.89
CA GLU A 87 0.17 8.27 10.36
C GLU A 87 1.54 7.69 10.72
N ARG A 88 2.63 8.45 10.52
CA ARG A 88 3.99 8.04 10.93
C ARG A 88 4.07 7.81 12.43
N LYS A 89 3.51 8.72 13.24
CA LYS A 89 3.49 8.59 14.70
C LYS A 89 2.70 7.37 15.16
N ARG A 90 1.58 7.07 14.52
CA ARG A 90 0.78 5.85 14.77
C ARG A 90 1.50 4.58 14.31
N TYR A 91 2.22 4.64 13.20
CA TYR A 91 3.02 3.53 12.70
C TYR A 91 4.19 3.20 13.64
N ALA A 92 4.88 4.21 14.16
CA ALA A 92 6.01 4.04 15.08
C ALA A 92 5.61 3.53 16.47
N ARG A 93 4.33 3.72 16.88
CA ARG A 93 3.81 3.18 18.14
C ARG A 93 3.57 1.68 17.98
N LYS A 94 4.20 0.88 18.83
CA LYS A 94 4.10 -0.60 18.86
C LYS A 94 2.67 -1.03 19.16
#